data_AF-A6RHH3-F1
#
_entry.id   AF-A6RHH3-F1
#
_cell.length_a   1.000
_cell.length_b   1.000
_cell.length_c   1.000
_cell.angle_alpha   90.00
_cell.angle_beta   90.00
_cell.angle_gamma   90.00
#
_symmetry.space_group_name_H-M   'P 1'
#
loop_
_entity.id
_entity.type
_entity.pdbx_description
1 polymer ?
#
loop_
_entity_poly.entity_id
_entity_poly.type
_entity_poly.pdbx_seq_one_letter_code
_entity_poly.pdbx_strand_id
1 'polypeptide(L)'
;MPGLRPPGLELQRETMMWFLHILQLNTNKKRSTMEALLNDRKIEDLKVLLVQEPPFTYYTTPIQHPHWRVFQTSCTETHATGRSLIYVNKRISTSAYRQRRCHSPDVTAIELQIGESQILIFSTYIPPFDPADNPIHQTLNKISRTIRLSLTTTLIIAGDFNRHHQMWGGIQVN
;
A
#
# COMPACT_ATOMS: atom_id res chain seq x y z
N MET A 1 -25.21 32.75 -44.21
CA MET A 1 -24.05 31.85 -44.35
C MET A 1 -23.45 31.62 -42.95
N PRO A 2 -23.76 30.51 -42.26
CA PRO A 2 -23.13 30.19 -40.98
C PRO A 2 -21.74 29.59 -41.23
N GLY A 3 -20.71 30.18 -40.61
CA GLY A 3 -19.33 29.75 -40.74
C GLY A 3 -19.11 28.32 -40.25
N LEU A 4 -18.39 27.54 -41.05
CA LEU A 4 -17.88 26.21 -40.73
C LEU A 4 -17.04 26.27 -39.45
N ARG A 5 -17.42 25.48 -38.44
CA ARG A 5 -16.53 25.15 -37.32
C ARG A 5 -15.36 24.32 -37.85
N PRO A 6 -14.11 24.62 -37.48
CA PRO A 6 -12.98 23.79 -37.88
C PRO A 6 -13.09 22.38 -37.26
N PRO A 7 -12.56 21.34 -37.94
CA PRO A 7 -12.72 19.95 -37.54
C PRO A 7 -12.01 19.69 -36.21
N GLY A 8 -12.57 18.74 -35.46
CA GLY A 8 -12.18 18.40 -34.11
C GLY A 8 -10.68 18.29 -33.88
N LEU A 9 -10.20 19.07 -32.92
CA LEU A 9 -9.15 18.63 -32.01
C LEU A 9 -9.76 17.52 -31.14
N GLU A 10 -9.98 16.37 -31.77
CA GLU A 10 -10.20 15.12 -31.05
C GLU A 10 -8.82 14.76 -30.50
N LEU A 11 -8.55 15.34 -29.32
CA LEU A 11 -7.40 15.06 -28.50
C LEU A 11 -7.33 13.54 -28.40
N GLN A 12 -6.41 12.93 -29.16
CA GLN A 12 -6.02 11.55 -28.96
C GLN A 12 -5.55 11.47 -27.51
N ARG A 13 -6.47 11.12 -26.62
CA ARG A 13 -6.16 10.55 -25.32
C ARG A 13 -5.57 9.19 -25.67
N GLU A 14 -4.29 9.18 -26.07
CA GLU A 14 -3.46 8.01 -25.90
C GLU A 14 -3.69 7.60 -24.45
N THR A 15 -4.45 6.52 -24.30
CA THR A 15 -4.68 5.93 -22.99
C THR A 15 -3.34 5.30 -22.65
N MET A 16 -2.44 6.11 -22.09
CA MET A 16 -1.13 5.65 -21.67
C MET A 16 -1.39 4.50 -20.70
N MET A 17 -1.02 3.30 -21.15
CA MET A 17 -1.26 2.06 -20.41
C MET A 17 -0.60 2.17 -19.04
N TRP A 18 -1.42 2.34 -18.01
CA TRP A 18 -0.95 2.66 -16.68
C TRP A 18 -0.78 1.35 -15.90
N PHE A 19 0.46 0.84 -15.85
CA PHE A 19 0.77 -0.34 -15.06
C PHE A 19 1.07 0.02 -13.61
N LEU A 20 0.34 -0.61 -12.70
CA LEU A 20 0.58 -0.51 -11.27
C LEU A 20 1.55 -1.62 -10.83
N HIS A 21 2.85 -1.30 -10.79
CA HIS A 21 3.86 -2.20 -10.24
C HIS A 21 4.02 -1.96 -8.73
N ILE A 22 3.80 -3.01 -7.95
CA ILE A 22 3.88 -3.00 -6.49
C ILE A 22 4.93 -4.01 -6.04
N LEU A 23 5.79 -3.61 -5.10
CA LEU A 23 6.67 -4.53 -4.39
C LEU A 23 6.22 -4.65 -2.94
N GLN A 24 6.18 -5.88 -2.43
CA GLN A 24 5.92 -6.17 -1.02
C GLN A 24 7.19 -6.76 -0.39
N LEU A 25 7.56 -6.26 0.80
CA LEU A 25 8.72 -6.75 1.53
C LEU A 25 8.55 -6.59 3.05
N ASN A 26 8.79 -7.67 3.80
CA ASN A 26 9.05 -7.58 5.24
C ASN A 26 10.53 -7.25 5.47
N THR A 27 10.83 -6.12 6.11
CA THR A 27 12.20 -5.66 6.37
C THR A 27 12.79 -6.16 7.69
N ASN A 28 12.02 -6.88 8.50
CA ASN A 28 12.42 -7.42 9.80
C ASN A 28 13.11 -6.36 10.69
N LYS A 29 12.58 -5.14 10.68
CA LYS A 29 13.05 -3.94 11.40
C LYS A 29 14.48 -3.52 11.07
N LYS A 30 15.07 -4.03 9.98
CA LYS A 30 16.46 -3.73 9.59
C LYS A 30 16.54 -2.45 8.79
N ARG A 31 17.27 -1.47 9.35
CA ARG A 31 17.58 -0.20 8.69
C ARG A 31 18.31 -0.39 7.36
N SER A 32 19.35 -1.23 7.36
CA SER A 32 20.15 -1.52 6.16
C SER A 32 19.31 -2.11 5.02
N THR A 33 18.36 -3.00 5.32
CA THR A 33 17.44 -3.55 4.31
C THR A 33 16.57 -2.47 3.69
N MET A 34 16.02 -1.56 4.51
CA MET A 34 15.18 -0.48 4.02
C MET A 34 15.97 0.56 3.21
N GLU A 35 17.17 0.92 3.66
CA GLU A 35 18.05 1.85 2.94
C GLU A 35 18.54 1.25 1.62
N ALA A 36 18.89 -0.04 1.59
CA ALA A 36 19.24 -0.74 0.36
C ALA A 36 18.06 -0.76 -0.63
N LEU A 37 16.84 -1.06 -0.15
CA LEU A 37 15.63 -1.05 -0.99
C LEU A 37 15.41 0.34 -1.61
N LEU A 38 15.37 1.40 -0.80
CA LEU A 38 15.01 2.75 -1.28
C LEU A 38 16.03 3.34 -2.26
N ASN A 39 17.29 2.93 -2.17
CA ASN A 39 18.38 3.40 -3.03
C ASN A 39 18.60 2.51 -4.27
N ASP A 40 17.87 1.39 -4.41
CA ASP A 40 18.01 0.53 -5.59
C ASP A 40 17.38 1.19 -6.82
N ARG A 41 18.17 1.37 -7.89
CA ARG A 41 17.67 1.94 -9.16
C ARG A 41 16.64 1.03 -9.84
N LYS A 42 16.65 -0.27 -9.56
CA LYS A 42 15.69 -1.24 -10.12
C LYS A 42 14.26 -0.97 -9.65
N ILE A 43 14.07 -0.25 -8.56
CA ILE A 43 12.73 0.07 -8.04
C ILE A 43 12.20 1.43 -8.52
N GLU A 44 12.92 2.16 -9.37
CA GLU A 44 12.51 3.51 -9.82
C GLU A 44 11.17 3.53 -10.58
N ASP A 45 10.85 2.45 -11.30
CA ASP A 45 9.62 2.31 -12.07
C ASP A 45 8.45 1.76 -11.23
N LEU A 46 8.73 1.27 -10.01
CA LEU A 46 7.69 0.86 -9.10
C LEU A 46 6.88 2.06 -8.62
N LYS A 47 5.59 1.84 -8.44
CA LYS A 47 4.63 2.87 -8.05
C LYS A 47 4.39 2.87 -6.54
N VAL A 48 4.34 1.68 -5.96
CA VAL A 48 4.01 1.48 -4.54
C VAL A 48 4.92 0.42 -3.93
N LEU A 49 5.40 0.65 -2.72
CA LEU A 49 6.07 -0.35 -1.89
C LEU A 49 5.20 -0.62 -0.65
N LEU A 50 4.97 -1.90 -0.35
CA LEU A 50 4.25 -2.38 0.83
C LEU A 50 5.27 -2.98 1.80
N VAL A 51 5.58 -2.26 2.87
CA VAL A 51 6.64 -2.66 3.80
C VAL A 51 6.03 -3.17 5.09
N GLN A 52 6.46 -4.34 5.55
CA GLN A 52 6.13 -4.91 6.86
C GLN A 52 7.35 -4.92 7.77
N GLU A 53 7.11 -4.82 9.07
CA GLU A 53 8.15 -4.62 10.09
C GLU A 53 9.21 -3.59 9.68
N PRO A 54 8.80 -2.34 9.39
CA PRO A 54 9.72 -1.28 9.05
C PRO A 54 10.65 -0.90 10.22
N PRO A 55 11.86 -0.43 9.96
CA PRO A 55 12.68 0.26 10.97
C PRO A 55 12.06 1.64 11.30
N PHE A 56 12.02 1.99 12.58
CA PHE A 56 11.69 3.34 13.04
C PHE A 56 12.84 3.97 13.81
N THR A 57 12.89 5.31 13.81
CA THR A 57 13.69 6.06 14.78
C THR A 57 13.05 6.00 16.16
N TYR A 58 13.78 6.47 17.19
CA TYR A 58 13.25 6.63 18.55
C TYR A 58 11.93 7.41 18.60
N TYR A 59 11.77 8.40 17.73
CA TYR A 59 10.56 9.22 17.62
C TYR A 59 9.50 8.62 16.69
N THR A 60 9.51 7.30 16.48
CA THR A 60 8.55 6.58 15.61
C THR A 60 8.50 7.12 14.16
N THR A 61 9.58 7.74 13.70
CA THR A 61 9.68 8.33 12.37
C THR A 61 10.18 7.27 11.38
N PRO A 62 9.52 7.05 10.23
CA PRO A 62 9.98 6.11 9.22
C PRO A 62 11.11 6.74 8.40
N ILE A 63 11.87 5.91 7.69
CA ILE A 63 12.92 6.39 6.78
C ILE A 63 12.29 7.23 5.67
N GLN A 64 12.74 8.49 5.56
CA GLN A 64 12.32 9.41 4.51
C GLN A 64 13.20 9.26 3.27
N HIS A 65 12.65 9.51 2.08
CA HIS A 65 13.41 9.46 0.84
C HIS A 65 12.99 10.58 -0.14
N PRO A 66 13.92 11.13 -0.95
CA PRO A 66 13.59 12.16 -1.94
C PRO A 66 12.56 11.71 -2.97
N HIS A 67 12.59 10.45 -3.41
CA HIS A 67 11.68 9.93 -4.45
C HIS A 67 10.42 9.24 -3.93
N TRP A 68 10.33 8.99 -2.63
CA TRP A 68 9.21 8.23 -2.06
C TRP A 68 8.50 9.03 -0.98
N ARG A 69 7.17 9.02 -1.01
CA ARG A 69 6.32 9.52 0.06
C ARG A 69 5.85 8.36 0.92
N VAL A 70 6.04 8.46 2.22
CA VAL A 70 5.69 7.41 3.17
C VAL A 70 4.36 7.69 3.86
N PHE A 71 3.56 6.64 4.01
CA PHE A 71 2.36 6.58 4.82
C PHE A 71 2.58 5.59 5.95
N GLN A 72 2.27 6.03 7.17
CA GLN A 72 2.28 5.18 8.36
C GLN A 72 0.86 4.69 8.67
N THR A 73 0.75 3.79 9.62
CA THR A 73 -0.54 3.47 10.23
C THR A 73 -1.22 4.74 10.77
N SER A 74 -2.55 4.78 10.69
CA SER A 74 -3.37 5.81 11.35
C SER A 74 -3.78 5.44 12.78
N CYS A 75 -3.17 4.40 13.36
CA CYS A 75 -3.37 4.01 14.74
C CYS A 75 -2.85 5.13 15.66
N THR A 76 -3.67 5.49 16.65
CA THR A 76 -3.37 6.53 17.64
C THR A 76 -3.22 5.96 19.05
N GLU A 77 -3.15 4.63 19.18
CA GLU A 77 -3.00 3.97 20.46
C GLU A 77 -1.62 4.28 21.05
N THR A 78 -1.61 4.66 22.33
CA THR A 78 -0.39 5.01 23.05
C THR A 78 0.56 3.81 23.07
N HIS A 79 1.83 4.03 22.72
CA HIS A 79 2.89 2.99 22.62
C HIS A 79 2.77 1.98 21.46
N ALA A 80 1.75 2.07 20.61
CA ALA A 80 1.64 1.21 19.44
C ALA A 80 2.68 1.64 18.37
N THR A 81 3.71 0.80 18.17
CA THR A 81 4.62 0.98 17.03
C THR A 81 3.98 0.37 15.79
N GLY A 82 3.92 1.13 14.69
CA GLY A 82 3.41 0.62 13.43
C GLY A 82 4.18 -0.63 12.97
N ARG A 83 3.49 -1.60 12.38
CA ARG A 83 4.11 -2.81 11.82
C ARG A 83 4.01 -2.87 10.29
N SER A 84 3.43 -1.85 9.69
CA SER A 84 3.29 -1.71 8.24
C SER A 84 3.55 -0.26 7.81
N LEU A 85 4.10 -0.08 6.61
CA LEU A 85 4.14 1.20 5.88
C LEU A 85 3.70 1.00 4.44
N ILE A 86 3.33 2.11 3.79
CA ILE A 86 3.23 2.21 2.34
C ILE A 86 4.12 3.35 1.86
N TYR A 87 4.97 3.08 0.86
CA TYR A 87 5.69 4.13 0.14
C TYR A 87 5.05 4.30 -1.24
N VAL A 88 4.74 5.55 -1.62
CA VAL A 88 4.24 5.91 -2.94
C VAL A 88 5.30 6.72 -3.67
N ASN A 89 5.60 6.34 -4.90
CA ASN A 89 6.56 7.05 -5.74
C ASN A 89 6.06 8.49 -5.98
N LYS A 90 6.90 9.50 -5.72
CA LYS A 90 6.52 10.91 -5.87
C LYS A 90 6.27 11.34 -7.32
N ARG A 91 6.61 10.50 -8.31
CA ARG A 91 6.17 10.68 -9.70
C ARG A 91 4.65 10.56 -9.85
N ILE A 92 3.96 9.94 -8.89
CA ILE A 92 2.49 9.93 -8.85
C ILE A 92 1.99 11.26 -8.26
N SER A 93 1.06 11.91 -8.95
CA SER A 93 0.42 13.14 -8.49
C SER A 93 -0.18 12.96 -7.09
N THR A 94 0.00 13.95 -6.23
CA THR A 94 -0.54 13.94 -4.87
C THR A 94 -2.06 13.99 -4.82
N SER A 95 -2.72 14.42 -5.90
CA SER A 95 -4.18 14.37 -6.04
C SER A 95 -4.70 12.96 -6.38
N ALA A 96 -3.83 12.08 -6.87
CA ALA A 96 -4.21 10.73 -7.28
C ALA A 96 -4.30 9.76 -6.10
N TYR A 97 -3.82 10.10 -4.91
CA TYR A 97 -3.91 9.20 -3.76
C TYR A 97 -4.22 9.91 -2.45
N ARG A 98 -4.84 9.17 -1.53
CA ARG A 98 -5.08 9.62 -0.15
C ARG A 98 -4.93 8.47 0.83
N GLN A 99 -4.45 8.78 2.03
CA GLN A 99 -4.42 7.79 3.11
C GLN A 99 -5.84 7.44 3.54
N ARG A 100 -6.10 6.14 3.74
CA ARG A 100 -7.32 5.66 4.37
C ARG A 100 -7.03 5.29 5.82
N ARG A 101 -7.89 5.76 6.72
CA ARG A 101 -7.72 5.48 8.15
C ARG A 101 -8.11 4.03 8.43
N CYS A 102 -7.12 3.25 8.84
CA CYS A 102 -7.27 1.94 9.42
C CYS A 102 -6.70 2.02 10.84
N HIS A 103 -7.56 1.87 11.86
CA HIS A 103 -7.19 2.00 13.26
C HIS A 103 -6.48 0.72 13.76
N SER A 104 -5.39 0.34 13.07
CA SER A 104 -4.58 -0.83 13.40
C SER A 104 -3.10 -0.50 13.27
N PRO A 105 -2.24 -0.81 14.25
CA PRO A 105 -0.80 -0.67 14.08
C PRO A 105 -0.27 -1.57 12.95
N ASP A 106 -1.00 -2.64 12.66
CA ASP A 106 -0.65 -3.70 11.71
C ASP A 106 -1.05 -3.42 10.26
N VAL A 107 -1.80 -2.34 10.01
CA VAL A 107 -2.36 -2.06 8.69
C VAL A 107 -2.14 -0.61 8.32
N THR A 108 -1.64 -0.40 7.10
CA THR A 108 -1.59 0.91 6.46
C THR A 108 -2.35 0.82 5.15
N ALA A 109 -3.20 1.81 4.90
CA ALA A 109 -4.07 1.80 3.74
C ALA A 109 -3.97 3.12 2.98
N ILE A 110 -3.91 3.02 1.66
CA ILE A 110 -4.07 4.15 0.75
C ILE A 110 -5.14 3.84 -0.28
N GLU A 111 -5.78 4.88 -0.76
CA GLU A 111 -6.58 4.84 -1.97
C GLU A 111 -5.81 5.52 -3.09
N LEU A 112 -5.77 4.89 -4.25
CA LEU A 112 -5.15 5.36 -5.48
C LEU A 112 -6.22 5.44 -6.58
N GLN A 113 -6.33 6.59 -7.23
CA GLN A 113 -7.22 6.85 -8.35
C GLN A 113 -6.44 6.68 -9.65
N ILE A 114 -6.97 5.87 -10.57
CA ILE A 114 -6.41 5.62 -11.90
C ILE A 114 -7.53 5.78 -12.92
N GLY A 115 -7.55 6.93 -13.60
CA GLY A 115 -8.68 7.30 -14.45
C GLY A 115 -9.98 7.38 -13.62
N GLU A 116 -10.98 6.59 -14.01
CA GLU A 116 -12.27 6.48 -13.29
C GLU A 116 -12.30 5.33 -12.26
N SER A 117 -11.22 4.54 -12.19
CA SER A 117 -11.10 3.39 -11.29
C SER A 117 -10.42 3.76 -9.99
N GLN A 118 -10.91 3.18 -8.90
CA GLN A 118 -10.34 3.33 -7.57
C GLN A 118 -9.65 2.03 -7.16
N ILE A 119 -8.44 2.13 -6.63
CA ILE A 119 -7.72 1.00 -6.04
C ILE A 119 -7.48 1.29 -4.56
N LEU A 120 -7.98 0.40 -3.70
CA LEU A 120 -7.74 0.45 -2.27
C LEU A 120 -6.65 -0.57 -1.92
N ILE A 121 -5.51 -0.08 -1.44
CA ILE A 121 -4.30 -0.86 -1.21
C ILE A 121 -4.01 -0.93 0.28
N PHE A 122 -3.82 -2.14 0.80
CA PHE A 122 -3.49 -2.43 2.18
C PHE A 122 -2.12 -3.11 2.27
N SER A 123 -1.19 -2.48 2.99
CA SER A 123 0.00 -3.15 3.52
C SER A 123 -0.38 -3.75 4.88
N THR A 124 -0.35 -5.07 4.98
CA THR A 124 -0.87 -5.81 6.13
C THR A 124 0.21 -6.65 6.77
N TYR A 125 0.36 -6.53 8.08
CA TYR A 125 1.11 -7.47 8.90
C TYR A 125 0.10 -8.24 9.76
N ILE A 126 0.23 -9.55 9.85
CA ILE A 126 -0.53 -10.33 10.85
C ILE A 126 0.52 -10.91 11.79
N PRO A 127 0.47 -10.59 13.08
CA PRO A 127 1.35 -11.22 14.05
C PRO A 127 1.33 -12.76 13.97
N PRO A 128 2.45 -13.42 14.30
CA PRO A 128 2.48 -14.87 14.47
C PRO A 128 1.32 -15.37 15.34
N PHE A 129 0.91 -16.62 15.13
CA PHE A 129 -0.22 -17.19 15.85
C PHE A 129 0.04 -17.14 17.37
N ASP A 130 -0.88 -16.52 18.09
CA ASP A 130 -0.98 -16.58 19.54
C ASP A 130 -2.29 -17.33 19.87
N PRO A 131 -2.28 -18.44 20.62
CA PRO A 131 -3.50 -19.14 21.01
C PRO A 131 -4.48 -18.27 21.81
N ALA A 132 -3.99 -17.22 22.48
CA ALA A 132 -4.79 -16.34 23.34
C ALA A 132 -5.47 -15.19 22.59
N ASP A 133 -5.01 -14.86 21.39
CA ASP A 133 -5.46 -13.70 20.64
C ASP A 133 -5.65 -14.12 19.19
N ASN A 134 -6.77 -13.79 18.55
CA ASN A 134 -7.03 -14.18 17.16
C ASN A 134 -6.68 -13.02 16.20
N PRO A 135 -5.38 -12.74 15.94
CA PRO A 135 -4.94 -11.51 15.31
C PRO A 135 -5.40 -11.42 13.86
N ILE A 136 -5.55 -12.55 13.16
CA ILE A 136 -6.03 -12.56 11.79
C ILE A 136 -7.47 -12.06 11.71
N HIS A 137 -8.37 -12.54 12.58
CA HIS A 137 -9.75 -12.07 12.60
C HIS A 137 -9.84 -10.58 12.97
N GLN A 138 -9.04 -10.12 13.92
CA GLN A 138 -9.03 -8.70 14.30
C GLN A 138 -8.54 -7.80 13.17
N THR A 139 -7.43 -8.15 12.53
CA THR A 139 -6.85 -7.40 11.41
C THR A 139 -7.80 -7.38 10.21
N LEU A 140 -8.38 -8.52 9.84
CA LEU A 140 -9.35 -8.60 8.74
C LEU A 140 -10.63 -7.83 9.04
N ASN A 141 -11.12 -7.84 10.28
CA ASN A 141 -12.27 -7.02 10.69
C ASN A 141 -11.98 -5.53 10.55
N LYS A 142 -10.76 -5.08 10.92
CA LYS A 142 -10.34 -3.69 10.74
C LYS A 142 -10.26 -3.31 9.26
N ILE A 143 -9.70 -4.18 8.41
CA ILE A 143 -9.67 -3.98 6.95
C ILE A 143 -11.08 -3.89 6.39
N SER A 144 -11.96 -4.85 6.73
CA SER A 144 -13.35 -4.89 6.27
C SER A 144 -14.09 -3.60 6.61
N ARG A 145 -13.92 -3.05 7.82
CA ARG A 145 -14.50 -1.75 8.22
C ARG A 145 -13.94 -0.55 7.46
N THR A 146 -12.69 -0.63 6.99
CA THR A 146 -12.07 0.43 6.16
C THR A 146 -12.60 0.41 4.72
N ILE A 147 -12.99 -0.76 4.22
CA ILE A 147 -13.52 -0.90 2.87
C ILE A 147 -14.90 -0.25 2.79
N ARG A 148 -15.01 0.83 1.99
CA ARG A 148 -16.29 1.38 1.53
C ARG A 148 -16.45 0.99 0.07
N LEU A 149 -17.12 -0.13 -0.18
CA LEU A 149 -17.27 -0.67 -1.53
C LEU A 149 -18.07 0.29 -2.41
N SER A 150 -17.45 0.78 -3.49
CA SER A 150 -18.15 1.17 -4.71
C SER A 150 -18.00 0.03 -5.73
N LEU A 151 -18.92 -0.05 -6.71
CA LEU A 151 -18.85 -1.04 -7.79
C LEU A 151 -17.55 -0.97 -8.62
N THR A 152 -16.80 0.13 -8.53
CA THR A 152 -15.57 0.40 -9.29
C THR A 152 -14.30 0.30 -8.45
N THR A 153 -14.38 -0.14 -7.18
CA THR A 153 -13.21 -0.26 -6.31
C THR A 153 -12.53 -1.63 -6.47
N THR A 154 -11.29 -1.62 -6.92
CA THR A 154 -10.38 -2.79 -6.85
C THR A 154 -9.69 -2.82 -5.49
N LEU A 155 -9.58 -4.02 -4.90
CA LEU A 155 -8.96 -4.24 -3.60
C LEU A 155 -7.62 -4.97 -3.77
N ILE A 156 -6.58 -4.42 -3.15
CA ILE A 156 -5.27 -5.08 -3.04
C ILE A 156 -4.94 -5.21 -1.56
N ILE A 157 -4.86 -6.43 -1.05
CA ILE A 157 -4.37 -6.73 0.30
C ILE A 157 -3.12 -7.59 0.14
N ALA A 158 -1.99 -7.10 0.62
CA ALA A 158 -0.74 -7.82 0.57
C ALA A 158 0.13 -7.52 1.79
N GLY A 159 1.01 -8.47 2.12
CA GLY A 159 1.97 -8.32 3.19
C GLY A 159 2.33 -9.66 3.80
N ASP A 160 2.71 -9.63 5.06
CA ASP A 160 3.15 -10.81 5.80
C ASP A 160 2.03 -11.28 6.73
N PHE A 161 1.41 -12.39 6.35
CA PHE A 161 0.30 -12.95 7.11
C PHE A 161 0.74 -13.88 8.25
N ASN A 162 2.02 -14.26 8.33
CA ASN A 162 2.50 -15.28 9.28
C ASN A 162 1.55 -16.49 9.40
N ARG A 163 1.02 -16.97 8.27
CA ARG A 163 0.11 -18.12 8.21
C ARG A 163 0.50 -19.06 7.09
N HIS A 164 0.56 -20.32 7.45
CA HIS A 164 0.61 -21.43 6.52
C HIS A 164 -0.82 -21.69 6.03
N HIS A 165 -1.02 -21.65 4.72
CA HIS A 165 -2.29 -22.01 4.12
C HIS A 165 -2.03 -22.68 2.77
N GLN A 166 -2.71 -23.78 2.51
CA GLN A 166 -2.48 -24.58 1.30
C GLN A 166 -2.74 -23.79 0.01
N MET A 167 -3.67 -22.83 0.02
CA MET A 167 -3.97 -21.99 -1.14
C MET A 167 -2.81 -21.07 -1.58
N TRP A 168 -1.87 -20.72 -0.70
CA TRP A 168 -0.74 -19.85 -1.05
C TRP A 168 0.65 -20.40 -0.71
N GLY A 169 0.73 -21.41 0.16
CA GLY A 169 1.95 -22.14 0.47
C GLY A 169 2.11 -23.43 -0.33
N GLY A 170 1.03 -23.93 -0.93
CA GLY A 170 0.99 -25.25 -1.56
C GLY A 170 0.75 -26.37 -0.55
N ILE A 171 0.63 -27.60 -1.07
CA ILE A 171 0.19 -28.80 -0.33
C ILE A 171 1.20 -29.21 0.75
N GLN A 172 2.46 -28.77 0.65
CA GLN A 172 3.56 -29.15 1.55
C GLN A 172 3.69 -28.26 2.78
N VAL A 173 2.81 -27.27 2.95
CA VAL A 173 2.88 -26.31 4.04
C VAL A 173 1.86 -26.71 5.11
N ASN A 174 2.37 -27.33 6.18
CA ASN A 174 1.65 -27.66 7.42
C ASN A 174 1.71 -26.51 8.43
#